data_AF-A0AAJ7E5J7-F1
#
_entry.id   AF-A0AAJ7E5J7-F1
#
_cell.length_a   1.000
_cell.length_b   1.000
_cell.length_c   1.000
_cell.angle_alpha   90.00
_cell.angle_beta   90.00
_cell.angle_gamma   90.00
#
_symmetry.space_group_name_H-M   'P 1'
#
loop_
_entity.id
_entity.type
_entity.pdbx_description
1 polymer ?
#
loop_
_entity_poly.entity_id
_entity_poly.type
_entity_poly.pdbx_seq_one_letter_code
_entity_poly.pdbx_strand_id
1 'polypeptide(L)'
;AFPFICSARAGLLMTGFSFAFGAMFSKTWRVHSIFTDVKLNKKVIRDYQLFMVVGVLLAIDIAIMSTWQIFYPFYRATKQMEPYPHPTSEDIVIVQENEYCQSEKMTIFVGIIYVYKGLLLVFGAFLAWETRHVSIPALNDSKHIGLSVYNVLIMCIMGAPIAHVLADHKDALFVLISIFIIFCTTATLCLVFVPKLLELRRNGQPGAAGSRIRATLRPATTHECRDPGPELERRLKELRQYNNRYRRTLQAKENELQMLLSKLGSDASSESSTRESRSPAQRVRLPTTRENISHP
;
A
#
# COMPACT_ATOMS: atom_id res chain seq x y z
N ALA A 1 22.18 -29.55 -25.68
CA ALA A 1 20.78 -29.20 -25.39
C ALA A 1 20.42 -29.41 -23.92
N PHE A 2 20.64 -30.59 -23.33
CA PHE A 2 20.23 -30.92 -21.96
C PHE A 2 20.69 -29.93 -20.87
N PRO A 3 21.98 -29.51 -20.78
CA PRO A 3 22.43 -28.54 -19.77
C PRO A 3 21.73 -27.18 -19.86
N PHE A 4 21.43 -26.73 -21.09
CA PHE A 4 20.75 -25.48 -21.33
C PHE A 4 19.30 -25.52 -20.82
N ILE A 5 18.61 -26.65 -21.02
CA ILE A 5 17.25 -26.86 -20.50
C ILE A 5 17.25 -26.84 -18.96
N CYS A 6 18.23 -27.49 -18.33
CA CYS A 6 18.39 -27.45 -16.87
C CYS A 6 18.57 -26.02 -16.34
N SER A 7 19.47 -25.26 -16.98
CA SER A 7 19.76 -23.87 -16.63
C SER A 7 18.54 -22.96 -16.85
N ALA A 8 17.88 -23.08 -18.00
CA ALA A 8 16.68 -22.31 -18.33
C ALA A 8 15.53 -22.59 -17.36
N ARG A 9 15.28 -23.87 -17.01
CA ARG A 9 14.25 -24.25 -16.04
C ARG A 9 14.50 -23.61 -14.67
N ALA A 10 15.73 -23.72 -14.16
CA ALA A 10 16.09 -23.12 -12.87
C ALA A 10 16.00 -21.58 -12.92
N GLY A 11 16.54 -20.96 -13.98
CA GLY A 11 16.55 -19.51 -14.15
C GLY A 11 15.15 -18.91 -14.29
N LEU A 12 14.27 -19.53 -15.08
CA LEU A 12 12.89 -19.07 -15.25
C LEU A 12 12.09 -19.15 -13.95
N LEU A 13 12.24 -20.23 -13.17
CA LEU A 13 11.57 -20.35 -11.88
C LEU A 13 12.07 -19.29 -10.89
N MET A 14 13.39 -19.08 -10.82
CA MET A 14 13.99 -18.13 -9.89
C MET A 14 13.60 -16.68 -10.19
N THR A 15 13.74 -16.27 -11.45
CA THR A 15 13.43 -14.91 -11.92
C THR A 15 11.93 -14.64 -11.93
N GLY A 16 11.11 -15.62 -12.34
CA GLY A 16 9.65 -15.52 -12.31
C GLY A 16 9.12 -15.31 -10.90
N PHE A 17 9.68 -16.02 -9.91
CA PHE A 17 9.35 -15.79 -8.50
C PHE A 17 9.69 -14.38 -8.05
N SER A 18 10.89 -13.86 -8.35
CA SER A 18 11.27 -12.48 -7.97
C SER A 18 10.41 -11.43 -8.65
N PHE A 19 10.04 -11.65 -9.91
CA PHE A 19 9.19 -10.71 -10.63
C PHE A 19 7.80 -10.63 -9.99
N ALA A 20 7.19 -11.79 -9.71
CA ALA A 20 5.88 -11.86 -9.07
C ALA A 20 5.89 -11.30 -7.64
N PHE A 21 6.85 -11.73 -6.82
CA PHE A 21 6.97 -11.29 -5.45
C PHE A 21 7.38 -9.82 -5.34
N GLY A 22 8.34 -9.38 -6.15
CA GLY A 22 8.77 -7.98 -6.23
C GLY A 22 7.63 -7.04 -6.65
N ALA A 23 6.77 -7.47 -7.58
CA ALA A 23 5.57 -6.70 -7.95
C ALA A 23 4.54 -6.61 -6.81
N MET A 24 4.34 -7.67 -6.02
CA MET A 24 3.48 -7.64 -4.83
C MET A 24 4.05 -6.74 -3.73
N PHE A 25 5.34 -6.92 -3.40
CA PHE A 25 6.07 -6.08 -2.46
C PHE A 25 5.94 -4.60 -2.81
N SER A 26 6.10 -4.30 -4.09
CA SER A 26 5.97 -2.96 -4.65
C SER A 26 4.61 -2.32 -4.35
N LYS A 27 3.53 -3.07 -4.55
CA LYS A 27 2.19 -2.56 -4.21
C LYS A 27 2.02 -2.36 -2.71
N THR A 28 2.47 -3.29 -1.88
CA THR A 28 2.39 -3.18 -0.42
C THR A 28 3.20 -1.99 0.12
N TRP A 29 4.42 -1.79 -0.40
CA TRP A 29 5.29 -0.67 -0.02
C TRP A 29 4.68 0.68 -0.39
N ARG A 30 4.11 0.80 -1.60
CA ARG A 30 3.42 2.03 -2.03
C ARG A 30 2.28 2.38 -1.07
N VAL A 31 1.48 1.39 -0.68
CA VAL A 31 0.39 1.57 0.28
C VAL A 31 0.96 2.05 1.63
N HIS A 32 1.94 1.34 2.19
CA HIS A 32 2.58 1.68 3.46
C HIS A 32 3.19 3.10 3.48
N SER A 33 3.90 3.49 2.41
CA SER A 33 4.49 4.83 2.28
C SER A 33 3.42 5.91 2.26
N ILE A 34 2.31 5.72 1.53
CA ILE A 34 1.21 6.70 1.47
C ILE A 34 0.61 6.92 2.87
N PHE A 35 0.38 5.86 3.65
CA PHE A 35 -0.17 6.01 5.02
C PHE A 35 0.80 6.65 6.00
N THR A 36 2.10 6.43 5.83
CA THR A 36 3.15 6.99 6.69
C THR A 36 3.42 8.46 6.37
N ASP A 37 3.41 8.84 5.08
CA ASP A 37 3.76 10.19 4.60
C ASP A 37 2.66 11.25 4.87
N VAL A 38 1.44 10.87 5.26
CA VAL A 38 0.41 11.85 5.71
C VAL A 38 0.87 12.61 6.97
N LYS A 39 1.79 12.04 7.76
CA LYS A 39 2.35 12.69 8.97
C LYS A 39 3.59 13.55 8.70
N LEU A 40 4.21 13.49 7.51
CA LEU A 40 5.47 14.17 7.20
C LEU A 40 5.40 14.84 5.82
N ASN A 41 5.05 16.12 5.79
CA ASN A 41 5.15 17.08 4.67
C ASN A 41 5.51 16.52 3.26
N LYS A 42 4.48 16.32 2.43
CA LYS A 42 4.45 16.43 0.95
C LYS A 42 5.68 15.88 0.20
N LYS A 43 6.01 14.61 0.36
CA LYS A 43 6.93 13.89 -0.54
C LYS A 43 6.15 13.35 -1.75
N VAL A 44 6.41 13.88 -2.94
CA VAL A 44 5.92 13.28 -4.20
C VAL A 44 6.72 12.00 -4.45
N ILE A 45 6.13 10.85 -4.13
CA ILE A 45 6.74 9.54 -4.37
C ILE A 45 6.73 9.29 -5.88
N ARG A 46 7.91 9.08 -6.47
CA ARG A 46 8.08 8.72 -7.89
C ARG A 46 8.02 7.20 -8.03
N ASP A 47 7.17 6.70 -8.95
CA ASP A 47 7.00 5.27 -9.25
C ASP A 47 8.32 4.57 -9.64
N TYR A 48 9.35 5.32 -10.06
CA TYR A 48 10.68 4.80 -10.38
C TYR A 48 11.36 4.05 -9.21
N GLN A 49 11.18 4.51 -7.97
CA GLN A 49 11.78 3.84 -6.80
C GLN A 49 11.34 2.39 -6.67
N LEU A 50 10.12 2.10 -7.14
CA LEU A 50 9.50 0.80 -7.07
C LEU A 50 10.06 -0.19 -8.09
N PHE A 51 10.17 0.26 -9.34
CA PHE A 51 10.82 -0.50 -10.40
C PHE A 51 12.31 -0.72 -10.09
N MET A 52 12.97 0.23 -9.43
CA MET A 52 14.35 0.06 -8.98
C MET A 52 14.51 -1.07 -7.96
N VAL A 53 13.61 -1.20 -6.98
CA VAL A 53 13.68 -2.31 -6.00
C VAL A 53 13.52 -3.67 -6.71
N VAL A 54 12.54 -3.80 -7.61
CA VAL A 54 12.35 -5.05 -8.38
C VAL A 54 13.57 -5.33 -9.28
N GLY A 55 14.12 -4.29 -9.91
CA GLY A 55 15.33 -4.38 -10.72
C GLY A 55 16.54 -4.88 -9.92
N VAL A 56 16.73 -4.40 -8.69
CA VAL A 56 17.81 -4.88 -7.81
C VAL A 56 17.60 -6.35 -7.43
N LEU A 57 16.38 -6.77 -7.06
CA LEU A 57 16.09 -8.18 -6.75
C LEU A 57 16.37 -9.11 -7.95
N LEU A 58 16.02 -8.68 -9.16
CA LEU A 58 16.31 -9.42 -10.39
C LEU A 58 17.80 -9.43 -10.72
N ALA A 59 18.51 -8.33 -10.49
CA ALA A 59 19.96 -8.27 -10.68
C ALA A 59 20.68 -9.26 -9.75
N ILE A 60 20.24 -9.37 -8.50
CA ILE A 60 20.75 -10.37 -7.54
C ILE A 60 20.48 -11.78 -8.05
N ASP A 61 19.28 -12.08 -8.56
CA ASP A 61 18.97 -13.40 -9.11
C ASP A 61 19.86 -13.76 -10.30
N ILE A 62 20.02 -12.82 -11.23
CA ILE A 62 20.87 -13.01 -12.41
C ILE A 62 22.32 -13.19 -11.98
N ALA A 63 22.81 -12.45 -10.99
CA ALA A 63 24.16 -12.59 -10.48
C ALA A 63 24.39 -13.96 -9.84
N ILE A 64 23.46 -14.44 -9.00
CA ILE A 64 23.54 -15.78 -8.38
C ILE A 64 23.52 -16.86 -9.45
N MET A 65 22.58 -16.79 -10.41
CA MET A 65 22.48 -17.76 -11.50
C MET A 65 23.71 -17.76 -12.39
N SER A 66 24.23 -16.58 -12.77
CA SER A 66 25.42 -16.46 -13.61
C SER A 66 26.64 -17.03 -12.90
N THR A 67 26.82 -16.70 -11.62
CA THR A 67 27.89 -17.26 -10.78
C THR A 67 27.80 -18.79 -10.74
N TRP A 68 26.59 -19.33 -10.53
CA TRP A 68 26.40 -20.78 -10.52
C TRP A 68 26.76 -21.41 -11.87
N GLN A 69 26.30 -20.85 -12.99
CA GLN A 69 26.60 -21.40 -14.32
C GLN A 69 28.08 -21.32 -14.71
N ILE A 70 28.79 -20.26 -14.31
CA ILE A 70 30.20 -20.05 -14.66
C ILE A 70 31.09 -21.03 -13.88
N PHE A 71 30.86 -21.18 -12.56
CA PHE A 71 31.74 -21.98 -11.72
C PHE A 71 31.34 -23.45 -11.64
N TYR A 72 30.04 -23.76 -11.64
CA TYR A 72 29.52 -25.13 -11.46
C TYR A 72 28.39 -25.44 -12.44
N PRO A 73 28.70 -25.55 -13.75
CA PRO A 73 27.70 -25.78 -14.79
C PRO A 73 26.91 -27.08 -14.55
N PHE A 74 25.65 -27.09 -14.99
CA PHE A 74 24.81 -28.28 -14.92
C PHE A 74 25.28 -29.35 -15.91
N TYR A 75 25.31 -30.61 -15.46
CA TYR A 75 25.57 -31.77 -16.30
C TYR A 75 24.45 -32.81 -16.13
N ARG A 76 24.34 -33.71 -17.11
CA ARG A 76 23.40 -34.83 -17.08
C ARG A 76 23.98 -35.92 -16.17
N ALA A 77 23.27 -36.26 -15.10
CA ALA A 77 23.56 -37.42 -14.27
C ALA A 77 22.44 -38.44 -14.43
N THR A 78 22.79 -39.73 -14.35
CA THR A 78 21.81 -40.83 -14.38
C THR A 78 21.83 -41.56 -13.04
N LYS A 79 20.66 -41.95 -12.55
CA LYS A 79 20.50 -42.83 -11.39
C LYS A 79 19.72 -44.05 -11.83
N GLN A 80 20.29 -45.23 -11.62
CA GLN A 80 19.60 -46.49 -11.85
C GLN A 80 18.61 -46.75 -10.71
N MET A 81 17.38 -47.11 -11.08
CA MET A 81 16.33 -47.54 -10.18
C MET A 81 16.47 -49.03 -9.86
N GLU A 82 15.70 -49.50 -8.89
CA GLU A 82 15.62 -50.92 -8.58
C GLU A 82 15.11 -51.71 -9.80
N PRO A 83 15.80 -52.78 -10.22
CA PRO A 83 15.36 -53.62 -11.32
C PRO A 83 14.03 -54.31 -11.01
N TYR A 84 13.14 -54.41 -12.00
CA TYR A 84 11.88 -55.15 -11.86
C TYR A 84 11.71 -56.17 -13.01
N PRO A 85 11.06 -57.31 -12.75
CA PRO A 85 10.87 -58.35 -13.76
C PRO A 85 9.91 -57.89 -14.86
N HIS A 86 10.15 -58.33 -16.10
CA HIS A 86 9.25 -58.03 -17.21
C HIS A 86 7.90 -58.73 -17.02
N PRO A 87 6.75 -58.06 -17.28
CA PRO A 87 5.42 -58.59 -16.95
C PRO A 87 5.00 -59.84 -17.75
N THR A 88 5.72 -60.19 -18.82
CA THR A 88 5.34 -61.29 -19.73
C THR A 88 6.45 -62.33 -19.95
N SER A 89 7.67 -62.07 -19.49
CA SER A 89 8.82 -62.94 -19.78
C SER A 89 9.72 -63.04 -18.55
N GLU A 90 9.98 -64.26 -18.10
CA GLU A 90 10.79 -64.54 -16.89
C GLU A 90 12.29 -64.29 -17.11
N ASP A 91 12.77 -64.28 -18.36
CA ASP A 91 14.18 -64.10 -18.71
C ASP A 91 14.60 -62.63 -18.89
N ILE A 92 13.68 -61.67 -18.72
CA ILE A 92 13.95 -60.24 -18.95
C ILE A 92 13.76 -59.46 -17.64
N VAL A 93 14.80 -58.74 -17.25
CA VAL A 93 14.76 -57.77 -16.14
C VAL A 93 14.87 -56.36 -16.71
N ILE A 94 13.96 -55.48 -16.31
CA ILE A 94 13.94 -54.08 -16.73
C ILE A 94 14.65 -53.25 -15.65
N VAL A 95 15.70 -52.52 -16.06
CA VAL A 95 16.40 -51.55 -15.21
C VAL A 95 16.02 -50.15 -15.70
N GLN A 96 15.25 -49.42 -14.90
CA GLN A 96 14.87 -48.06 -15.24
C GLN A 96 15.99 -47.07 -14.89
N GLU A 97 16.36 -46.21 -15.83
CA GLU A 97 17.35 -45.15 -15.61
C GLU A 97 16.68 -43.78 -15.59
N ASN A 98 16.87 -43.05 -14.50
CA ASN A 98 16.37 -41.69 -14.36
C ASN A 98 17.46 -40.67 -14.64
N GLU A 99 17.13 -39.65 -15.43
CA GLU A 99 18.04 -38.54 -15.72
C GLU A 99 17.80 -37.35 -14.78
N TYR A 100 18.89 -36.72 -14.35
CA TYR A 100 18.89 -35.58 -13.42
C TYR A 100 19.78 -34.47 -13.96
N CYS A 101 19.39 -33.23 -13.65
CA CYS A 101 20.25 -32.06 -13.75
C CYS A 101 21.08 -31.98 -12.48
N GLN A 102 22.35 -32.36 -12.53
CA GLN A 102 23.25 -32.36 -11.37
C GLN A 102 24.30 -31.26 -11.54
N SER A 103 24.76 -30.71 -10.42
CA SER A 103 25.90 -29.80 -10.32
C SER A 103 26.71 -30.22 -9.09
N GLU A 104 28.03 -30.02 -9.12
CA GLU A 104 28.92 -30.51 -8.04
C GLU A 104 28.53 -29.96 -6.66
N LYS A 105 28.11 -28.69 -6.60
CA LYS A 105 27.70 -27.99 -5.37
C LYS A 105 26.22 -27.62 -5.37
N MET A 106 25.37 -28.47 -5.95
CA MET A 106 23.93 -28.20 -6.10
C MET A 106 23.25 -27.85 -4.77
N THR A 107 23.48 -28.61 -3.70
CA THR A 107 22.86 -28.38 -2.38
C THR A 107 23.22 -27.01 -1.80
N ILE A 108 24.44 -26.53 -2.01
CA ILE A 108 24.91 -25.25 -1.48
C ILE A 108 24.20 -24.10 -2.19
N PHE A 109 24.19 -24.09 -3.54
CA PHE A 109 23.53 -23.03 -4.31
C PHE A 109 22.01 -23.05 -4.13
N VAL A 110 21.37 -24.23 -4.12
CA VAL A 110 19.94 -24.37 -3.82
C VAL A 110 19.64 -23.86 -2.40
N GLY A 111 20.47 -24.19 -1.42
CA GLY A 111 20.34 -23.73 -0.04
C GLY A 111 20.43 -22.21 0.08
N ILE A 112 21.44 -21.58 -0.56
CA ILE A 112 21.59 -20.11 -0.61
C ILE A 112 20.34 -19.47 -1.21
N ILE A 113 19.84 -20.01 -2.33
CA ILE A 113 18.62 -19.51 -2.99
C ILE A 113 17.42 -19.65 -2.06
N TYR A 114 17.23 -20.79 -1.40
CA TYR A 114 16.10 -21.00 -0.49
C TYR A 114 16.14 -20.07 0.73
N VAL A 115 17.31 -19.86 1.33
CA VAL A 115 17.47 -18.91 2.43
C VAL A 115 17.15 -17.50 1.96
N TYR A 116 17.74 -17.07 0.84
CA TYR A 116 17.49 -15.74 0.27
C TYR A 116 16.00 -15.50 -0.04
N LYS A 117 15.35 -16.43 -0.74
CA LYS A 117 13.92 -16.35 -1.08
C LYS A 117 13.03 -16.47 0.15
N GLY A 118 13.41 -17.30 1.12
CA GLY A 118 12.74 -17.44 2.41
C GLY A 118 12.76 -16.15 3.21
N LEU A 119 13.91 -15.48 3.30
CA LEU A 119 14.02 -14.17 3.96
C LEU A 119 13.15 -13.11 3.27
N LEU A 120 13.13 -13.10 1.93
CA LEU A 120 12.23 -12.22 1.18
C LEU A 120 10.76 -12.50 1.51
N LEU A 121 10.34 -13.77 1.55
CA LEU A 121 8.98 -14.16 1.91
C LEU A 121 8.60 -13.70 3.33
N VAL A 122 9.48 -13.92 4.31
CA VAL A 122 9.28 -13.47 5.70
C VAL A 122 9.15 -11.95 5.76
N PHE A 123 10.01 -11.22 5.05
CA PHE A 123 9.94 -9.77 4.99
C PHE A 123 8.64 -9.27 4.35
N GLY A 124 8.19 -9.89 3.26
CA GLY A 124 6.90 -9.55 2.66
C GLY A 124 5.71 -9.87 3.57
N ALA A 125 5.77 -10.99 4.30
CA ALA A 125 4.76 -11.33 5.29
C ALA A 125 4.72 -10.33 6.45
N PHE A 126 5.88 -9.86 6.92
CA PHE A 126 5.99 -8.82 7.94
C PHE A 126 5.33 -7.50 7.48
N LEU A 127 5.60 -7.05 6.26
CA LEU A 127 4.94 -5.85 5.72
C LEU A 127 3.43 -6.04 5.52
N ALA A 128 3.01 -7.24 5.11
CA ALA A 128 1.59 -7.58 5.01
C ALA A 128 0.91 -7.60 6.39
N TRP A 129 1.64 -7.94 7.45
CA TRP A 129 1.15 -7.92 8.83
C TRP A 129 0.98 -6.49 9.35
N GLU A 130 2.02 -5.65 9.23
CA GLU A 130 1.99 -4.25 9.66
C GLU A 130 0.87 -3.45 8.98
N THR A 131 0.58 -3.76 7.71
CA THR A 131 -0.47 -3.07 6.95
C THR A 131 -1.90 -3.49 7.33
N ARG A 132 -2.09 -4.49 8.21
CA ARG A 132 -3.42 -5.05 8.53
C ARG A 132 -4.27 -4.18 9.47
N HIS A 133 -3.66 -3.41 10.37
CA HIS A 133 -4.37 -2.72 11.47
C HIS A 133 -4.83 -1.29 11.12
N VAL A 134 -4.47 -0.75 9.95
CA VAL A 134 -4.80 0.64 9.55
C VAL A 134 -6.08 0.67 8.69
N SER A 135 -7.22 0.21 9.22
CA SER A 135 -8.43 -0.01 8.41
C SER A 135 -9.34 1.23 8.28
N ILE A 136 -9.14 2.02 7.23
CA ILE A 136 -10.15 2.94 6.68
C ILE A 136 -10.91 2.19 5.55
N PRO A 137 -12.24 2.30 5.40
CA PRO A 137 -13.04 1.52 4.43
C PRO A 137 -12.67 1.68 2.94
N ALA A 138 -11.74 2.57 2.58
CA ALA A 138 -11.11 2.64 1.27
C ALA A 138 -9.95 1.62 1.07
N LEU A 139 -9.64 0.79 2.08
CA LEU A 139 -8.43 -0.04 2.15
C LEU A 139 -8.67 -1.56 2.06
N ASN A 140 -9.81 -2.02 1.55
CA ASN A 140 -10.03 -3.45 1.31
C ASN A 140 -9.04 -4.04 0.26
N ASP A 141 -8.47 -3.20 -0.61
CA ASP A 141 -7.42 -3.59 -1.58
C ASP A 141 -6.14 -4.11 -0.88
N SER A 142 -5.78 -3.55 0.29
CA SER A 142 -4.60 -4.01 1.05
C SER A 142 -4.78 -5.41 1.62
N LYS A 143 -6.01 -5.78 2.03
CA LYS A 143 -6.32 -7.08 2.61
C LYS A 143 -6.19 -8.19 1.57
N HIS A 144 -6.60 -7.93 0.34
CA HIS A 144 -6.43 -8.86 -0.78
C HIS A 144 -4.96 -9.05 -1.15
N ILE A 145 -4.15 -7.98 -1.09
CA ILE A 145 -2.69 -8.05 -1.31
C ILE A 145 -2.01 -8.84 -0.17
N GLY A 146 -2.41 -8.62 1.09
CA GLY A 146 -1.90 -9.41 2.22
C GLY A 146 -2.24 -10.90 2.07
N LEU A 147 -3.48 -11.21 1.69
CA LEU A 147 -3.93 -12.58 1.46
C LEU A 147 -3.15 -13.28 0.33
N SER A 148 -2.78 -12.55 -0.73
CA SER A 148 -1.97 -13.12 -1.80
C SER A 148 -0.54 -13.44 -1.34
N VAL A 149 0.06 -12.62 -0.47
CA VAL A 149 1.37 -12.92 0.13
C VAL A 149 1.31 -14.19 1.00
N TYR A 150 0.27 -14.34 1.83
CA TYR A 150 0.08 -15.55 2.64
C TYR A 150 -0.14 -16.81 1.78
N ASN A 151 -0.90 -16.69 0.69
CA ASN A 151 -1.10 -17.79 -0.26
C ASN A 151 0.24 -18.28 -0.83
N VAL A 152 1.09 -17.37 -1.33
CA VAL A 152 2.40 -17.75 -1.86
C VAL A 152 3.30 -18.35 -0.78
N LEU A 153 3.31 -17.76 0.42
CA LEU A 153 4.12 -18.26 1.54
C LEU A 153 3.78 -19.72 1.89
N ILE A 154 2.50 -20.03 2.08
CA ILE A 154 2.04 -21.39 2.44
C ILE A 154 2.39 -22.37 1.33
N MET A 155 2.14 -22.00 0.07
CA MET A 155 2.43 -22.86 -1.08
C MET A 155 3.93 -23.14 -1.22
N CYS A 156 4.81 -22.16 -0.94
CA CYS A 156 6.25 -22.36 -0.95
C CYS A 156 6.74 -23.24 0.21
N ILE A 157 6.22 -23.04 1.43
CA ILE A 157 6.57 -23.85 2.61
C ILE A 157 6.18 -25.32 2.42
N MET A 158 5.02 -25.60 1.81
CA MET A 158 4.61 -26.97 1.50
C MET A 158 5.33 -27.53 0.26
N GLY A 159 5.46 -26.74 -0.80
CA GLY A 159 5.98 -27.20 -2.10
C GLY A 159 7.47 -27.56 -2.08
N ALA A 160 8.30 -26.81 -1.36
CA ALA A 160 9.75 -27.04 -1.28
C ALA A 160 10.13 -28.42 -0.68
N PRO A 161 9.63 -28.83 0.50
CA PRO A 161 9.94 -30.15 1.05
C PRO A 161 9.36 -31.28 0.20
N ILE A 162 8.15 -31.12 -0.35
CA ILE A 162 7.55 -32.12 -1.25
C ILE A 162 8.43 -32.33 -2.48
N ALA A 163 8.93 -31.25 -3.09
CA ALA A 163 9.83 -31.34 -4.24
C ALA A 163 11.17 -32.05 -3.90
N HIS A 164 11.62 -31.97 -2.66
CA HIS A 164 12.81 -32.68 -2.20
C HIS A 164 12.55 -34.16 -1.95
N VAL A 165 11.46 -34.50 -1.24
CA VAL A 165 11.11 -35.88 -0.88
C VAL A 165 10.76 -36.71 -2.12
N LEU A 166 10.07 -36.12 -3.11
CA LEU A 166 9.65 -36.83 -4.34
C LEU A 166 10.67 -36.73 -5.48
N ALA A 167 11.92 -36.35 -5.21
CA ALA A 167 12.94 -36.16 -6.25
C ALA A 167 13.18 -37.40 -7.14
N ASP A 168 12.95 -38.60 -6.59
CA ASP A 168 13.09 -39.87 -7.30
C ASP A 168 11.87 -40.25 -8.15
N HIS A 169 10.66 -39.82 -7.76
CA HIS A 169 9.42 -40.08 -8.50
C HIS A 169 9.09 -38.93 -9.46
N LYS A 170 9.72 -38.93 -10.65
CA LYS A 170 9.65 -37.81 -11.60
C LYS A 170 8.24 -37.46 -12.07
N ASP A 171 7.39 -38.45 -12.32
CA ASP A 171 6.01 -38.24 -12.77
C ASP A 171 5.18 -37.54 -11.68
N ALA A 172 5.24 -38.06 -10.45
CA ALA A 172 4.55 -37.48 -9.30
C ALA A 172 5.07 -36.06 -9.00
N LEU A 173 6.39 -35.85 -9.04
CA LEU A 173 7.01 -34.55 -8.84
C LEU A 173 6.58 -33.54 -9.91
N PHE A 174 6.51 -33.94 -11.18
CA PHE A 174 6.07 -33.07 -12.26
C PHE A 174 4.61 -32.63 -12.09
N VAL A 175 3.72 -33.59 -11.82
CA VAL A 175 2.29 -33.31 -11.61
C VAL A 175 2.07 -32.40 -10.41
N LEU A 176 2.70 -32.72 -9.27
CA LEU A 176 2.56 -31.93 -8.05
C LEU A 176 3.11 -30.51 -8.24
N ILE A 177 4.34 -30.34 -8.70
CA ILE A 177 4.92 -28.99 -8.89
C ILE A 177 4.06 -28.16 -9.86
N SER A 178 3.55 -28.78 -10.93
CA SER A 178 2.67 -28.09 -11.89
C SER A 178 1.38 -27.61 -11.22
N ILE A 179 0.71 -28.46 -10.44
CA ILE A 179 -0.50 -28.09 -9.68
C ILE A 179 -0.19 -26.97 -8.69
N PHE A 180 0.91 -27.07 -7.94
CA PHE A 180 1.33 -26.04 -6.98
C PHE A 180 1.55 -24.69 -7.66
N ILE A 181 2.27 -24.65 -8.78
CA ILE A 181 2.53 -23.42 -9.54
C ILE A 181 1.23 -22.86 -10.13
N ILE A 182 0.42 -23.68 -10.79
CA ILE A 182 -0.84 -23.22 -11.43
C ILE A 182 -1.80 -22.69 -10.36
N PHE A 183 -2.00 -23.41 -9.26
CA PHE A 183 -2.87 -22.96 -8.17
C PHE A 183 -2.34 -21.68 -7.54
N CYS A 184 -1.06 -21.63 -7.20
CA CYS A 184 -0.43 -20.47 -6.57
C CYS A 184 -0.56 -19.21 -7.45
N THR A 185 -0.25 -19.32 -8.74
CA THR A 185 -0.32 -18.20 -9.69
C THR A 185 -1.76 -17.78 -9.95
N THR A 186 -2.67 -18.72 -10.19
CA THR A 186 -4.10 -18.44 -10.43
C THR A 186 -4.76 -17.79 -9.22
N ALA A 187 -4.56 -18.34 -8.01
CA ALA A 187 -5.10 -17.77 -6.79
C ALA A 187 -4.55 -16.35 -6.55
N THR A 188 -3.26 -16.13 -6.76
CA THR A 188 -2.62 -14.80 -6.62
C THR A 188 -3.20 -13.80 -7.61
N LEU A 189 -3.36 -14.18 -8.89
CA LEU A 189 -3.96 -13.32 -9.91
C LEU A 189 -5.41 -13.00 -9.58
N CYS A 190 -6.21 -14.01 -9.20
CA CYS A 190 -7.60 -13.79 -8.83
C CYS A 190 -7.72 -12.86 -7.63
N LEU A 191 -6.95 -13.07 -6.56
CA LEU A 191 -6.98 -12.22 -5.37
C LEU A 191 -6.62 -10.76 -5.68
N VAL A 192 -5.66 -10.52 -6.58
CA VAL A 192 -5.20 -9.15 -6.91
C VAL A 192 -6.11 -8.45 -7.92
N PHE A 193 -6.66 -9.17 -8.90
CA PHE A 193 -7.37 -8.56 -10.04
C PHE A 193 -8.90 -8.68 -9.97
N VAL A 194 -9.47 -9.73 -9.38
CA VAL A 194 -10.93 -9.91 -9.27
C VAL A 194 -11.62 -8.76 -8.55
N PRO A 195 -11.19 -8.30 -7.35
CA PRO A 195 -11.87 -7.19 -6.67
C PRO A 195 -11.88 -5.92 -7.54
N LYS A 196 -10.78 -5.65 -8.25
CA LYS A 196 -10.64 -4.50 -9.16
C LYS A 196 -11.56 -4.60 -10.37
N LEU A 197 -11.66 -5.79 -10.96
CA LEU A 197 -12.52 -6.03 -12.11
C LEU A 197 -14.01 -5.91 -11.71
N LEU A 198 -14.40 -6.40 -10.54
CA LEU A 198 -15.77 -6.29 -10.03
C LEU A 198 -16.15 -4.84 -9.75
N GLU A 199 -15.26 -4.06 -9.15
CA GLU A 199 -15.48 -2.62 -8.92
C GLU A 199 -15.61 -1.85 -10.24
N LEU A 200 -14.75 -2.13 -11.23
CA LEU A 200 -14.83 -1.53 -12.57
C LEU A 200 -16.14 -1.88 -13.28
N ARG A 201 -16.59 -3.14 -13.20
CA ARG A 201 -17.87 -3.59 -13.78
C ARG A 201 -19.07 -2.93 -13.10
N ARG A 202 -19.03 -2.77 -11.77
CA ARG A 202 -20.11 -2.12 -11.01
C ARG A 202 -20.19 -0.62 -11.32
N ASN A 203 -19.05 0.06 -11.48
CA ASN A 203 -19.00 1.48 -11.85
C ASN A 203 -19.26 1.72 -13.36
N GLY A 204 -19.12 0.71 -14.20
CA GLY A 204 -19.37 0.77 -15.65
C GLY A 204 -20.83 0.57 -16.06
N GLN A 205 -21.75 0.28 -15.12
CA GLN A 205 -23.18 0.23 -15.42
C GLN A 205 -23.76 1.65 -15.61
N PRO A 206 -24.42 1.96 -16.74
CA PRO A 206 -24.89 3.31 -17.07
C PRO A 206 -25.94 3.94 -16.12
N GLY A 207 -26.33 3.25 -15.05
CA GLY A 207 -27.33 3.72 -14.07
C GLY A 207 -26.75 4.19 -12.72
N ALA A 208 -25.45 4.02 -12.47
CA ALA A 208 -24.82 4.38 -11.19
C ALA A 208 -23.91 5.63 -11.33
N ALA A 209 -24.50 6.74 -11.77
CA ALA A 209 -23.85 8.04 -11.70
C ALA A 209 -23.69 8.44 -10.22
N GLY A 210 -22.47 8.39 -9.68
CA GLY A 210 -22.23 8.99 -8.35
C GLY A 210 -20.89 8.78 -7.65
N SER A 211 -20.06 7.78 -7.99
CA SER A 211 -18.79 7.58 -7.27
C SER A 211 -17.60 7.42 -8.22
N ARG A 212 -17.11 8.56 -8.72
CA ARG A 212 -15.75 8.64 -9.27
C ARG A 212 -14.76 8.47 -8.11
N ILE A 213 -14.41 7.23 -7.75
CA ILE A 213 -13.17 6.97 -7.02
C ILE A 213 -12.03 7.12 -8.03
N ARG A 214 -11.63 8.37 -8.24
CA ARG A 214 -10.43 8.71 -9.02
C ARG A 214 -9.23 8.46 -8.11
N ALA A 215 -8.54 7.34 -8.34
CA ALA A 215 -7.31 6.93 -7.65
C ALA A 215 -6.07 7.75 -8.04
N THR A 216 -6.22 9.06 -8.21
CA THR A 216 -5.11 10.00 -8.35
C THR A 216 -5.40 11.21 -7.47
N LEU A 217 -4.60 11.36 -6.41
CA LEU A 217 -4.52 12.57 -5.60
C LEU A 217 -4.38 13.77 -6.54
N ARG A 218 -5.47 14.50 -6.75
CA ARG A 218 -5.44 15.77 -7.48
C ARG A 218 -4.72 16.77 -6.57
N PRO A 219 -3.71 17.53 -7.06
CA PRO A 219 -3.22 18.68 -6.33
C PRO A 219 -4.39 19.63 -6.12
N ALA A 220 -4.58 20.11 -4.90
CA ALA A 220 -5.55 21.14 -4.60
C ALA A 220 -5.17 22.43 -5.35
N THR A 221 -5.97 22.77 -6.36
CA THR A 221 -6.27 24.07 -7.01
C THR A 221 -6.90 23.70 -8.36
N THR A 222 -8.11 24.09 -8.74
CA THR A 222 -8.72 25.43 -8.73
C THR A 222 -10.24 25.25 -8.74
N HIS A 223 -10.95 26.04 -7.94
CA HIS A 223 -12.37 26.41 -8.03
C HIS A 223 -13.23 25.64 -9.07
N GLU A 224 -13.81 24.49 -8.71
CA GLU A 224 -15.09 24.06 -9.29
C GLU A 224 -16.16 24.37 -8.26
N CYS A 225 -16.93 25.43 -8.51
CA CYS A 225 -18.08 25.80 -7.71
C CYS A 225 -19.13 24.71 -7.89
N ARG A 226 -19.12 23.72 -6.99
CA ARG A 226 -20.19 22.76 -6.86
C ARG A 226 -21.35 23.51 -6.21
N ASP A 227 -22.48 23.60 -6.93
CA ASP A 227 -23.71 24.20 -6.39
C ASP A 227 -23.96 23.65 -4.98
N PRO A 228 -24.04 24.53 -3.96
CA PRO A 228 -24.33 24.10 -2.61
C PRO A 228 -25.75 23.51 -2.61
N GLY A 229 -25.90 22.27 -2.15
CA GLY A 229 -27.22 21.63 -2.07
C GLY A 229 -28.24 22.48 -1.28
N PRO A 230 -29.55 22.26 -1.49
CA PRO A 230 -30.61 23.14 -0.98
C PRO A 230 -30.62 23.31 0.54
N GLU A 231 -30.08 22.34 1.28
CA GLU A 231 -29.95 22.37 2.73
C GLU A 231 -28.85 23.34 3.21
N LEU A 232 -27.74 23.44 2.47
CA LEU A 232 -26.63 24.33 2.81
C LEU A 232 -27.00 25.79 2.52
N GLU A 233 -27.75 26.05 1.44
CA GLU A 233 -28.30 27.38 1.17
C GLU A 233 -29.26 27.86 2.25
N ARG A 234 -30.11 26.95 2.78
CA ARG A 234 -31.00 27.26 3.91
C ARG A 234 -30.19 27.66 5.13
N ARG A 235 -29.20 26.86 5.54
CA ARG A 235 -28.35 27.18 6.69
C ARG A 235 -27.55 28.47 6.49
N LEU A 236 -27.09 28.76 5.28
CA LEU A 236 -26.40 30.00 4.97
C LEU A 236 -27.33 31.22 5.09
N LYS A 237 -28.59 31.10 4.65
CA LYS A 237 -29.61 32.15 4.82
C LYS A 237 -29.95 32.37 6.29
N GLU A 238 -30.12 31.31 7.07
CA GLU A 238 -30.38 31.38 8.52
C GLU A 238 -29.22 32.07 9.24
N LEU A 239 -27.98 31.66 8.97
CA LEU A 239 -26.79 32.28 9.56
C LEU A 239 -26.65 33.76 9.18
N ARG A 240 -26.94 34.13 7.92
CA ARG A 240 -26.96 35.55 7.49
C ARG A 240 -28.02 36.36 8.21
N GLN A 241 -29.22 35.80 8.41
CA GLN A 241 -30.28 36.45 9.18
C GLN A 241 -29.89 36.64 10.63
N TYR A 242 -29.27 35.63 11.24
CA TYR A 242 -28.78 35.70 12.62
C TYR A 242 -27.68 36.76 12.77
N ASN A 243 -26.72 36.81 11.86
CA ASN A 243 -25.63 37.78 11.87
C ASN A 243 -26.16 39.22 11.71
N ASN A 244 -27.14 39.43 10.84
CA ASN A 244 -27.80 40.73 10.67
C ASN A 244 -28.58 41.17 11.92
N ARG A 245 -29.21 40.23 12.66
CA ARG A 245 -29.84 40.55 13.94
C ARG A 245 -28.81 40.99 14.98
N TYR A 246 -27.73 40.23 15.15
CA TYR A 246 -26.65 40.59 16.08
C TYR A 246 -26.04 41.96 15.77
N ARG A 247 -25.83 42.28 14.48
CA ARG A 247 -25.34 43.60 14.08
C ARG A 247 -26.26 44.75 14.48
N ARG A 248 -27.58 44.57 14.35
CA ARG A 248 -28.56 45.59 14.80
C ARG A 248 -28.53 45.77 16.32
N THR A 249 -28.42 44.68 17.07
CA THR A 249 -28.32 44.73 18.53
C THR A 249 -27.03 45.43 18.97
N LEU A 250 -25.91 45.16 18.30
CA LEU A 250 -24.64 45.86 18.53
C LEU A 250 -24.77 47.36 18.30
N GLN A 251 -25.36 47.78 17.18
CA GLN A 251 -25.60 49.21 16.91
C GLN A 251 -26.53 49.87 17.94
N ALA A 252 -27.58 49.18 18.38
CA ALA A 252 -28.46 49.70 19.42
C ALA A 252 -27.71 49.89 20.75
N LYS A 253 -26.86 48.92 21.12
CA LYS A 253 -26.04 49.00 22.33
C LYS A 253 -24.95 50.07 22.24
N GLU A 254 -24.37 50.26 21.05
CA GLU A 254 -23.39 51.32 20.80
C GLU A 254 -24.03 52.71 20.91
N ASN A 255 -25.25 52.89 20.42
CA ASN A 255 -26.02 54.13 20.58
C ASN A 255 -26.42 54.39 22.04
N GLU A 256 -26.84 53.35 22.78
CA GLU A 256 -27.08 53.45 24.23
C GLU A 256 -25.81 53.87 24.97
N LEU A 257 -24.66 53.27 24.62
CA LEU A 257 -23.37 53.60 25.22
C LEU A 257 -22.97 55.06 24.95
N GLN A 258 -23.18 55.55 23.71
CA GLN A 258 -22.92 56.95 23.36
C GLN A 258 -23.84 57.91 24.12
N MET A 259 -25.11 57.56 24.31
CA MET A 259 -26.05 58.38 25.08
C MET A 259 -25.69 58.42 26.58
N LEU A 260 -25.23 57.30 27.14
CA LEU A 260 -24.73 57.27 28.51
C LEU A 260 -23.44 58.09 28.64
N LEU A 261 -22.52 57.99 27.68
CA LEU A 261 -21.29 58.80 27.65
C LEU A 261 -21.58 60.30 27.54
N SER A 262 -22.56 60.71 26.72
CA SER A 262 -22.93 62.12 26.62
C SER A 262 -23.56 62.66 27.91
N LYS A 263 -24.34 61.82 28.61
CA LYS A 263 -24.92 62.15 29.92
C LYS A 263 -23.86 62.28 31.01
N LEU A 264 -22.90 61.35 31.08
CA LEU A 264 -21.74 61.49 31.98
C LEU A 264 -20.86 62.70 31.61
N GLY A 265 -20.76 63.05 30.32
CA GLY A 265 -20.07 64.25 29.85
C GLY A 265 -20.78 65.56 30.23
N SER A 266 -22.12 65.58 30.24
CA SER A 266 -22.90 66.73 30.72
C SER A 266 -22.86 66.85 32.24
N ASP A 267 -22.81 65.73 32.96
CA ASP A 267 -22.68 65.72 34.43
C ASP A 267 -21.28 66.22 34.85
N ALA A 268 -20.23 65.83 34.13
CA ALA A 268 -18.88 66.41 34.30
C ALA A 268 -18.82 67.90 33.93
N SER A 269 -19.65 68.37 32.99
CA SER A 269 -19.77 69.79 32.65
C SER A 269 -20.53 70.57 33.74
N SER A 270 -21.47 69.90 34.41
CA SER A 270 -22.27 70.43 35.52
C SER A 270 -21.45 70.51 36.82
N GLU A 271 -20.52 69.57 37.06
CA GLU A 271 -19.51 69.66 38.12
C GLU A 271 -18.35 70.63 37.78
N SER A 272 -18.10 70.93 36.50
CA SER A 272 -17.09 71.94 36.12
C SER A 272 -17.52 73.39 36.41
N SER A 273 -18.83 73.63 36.65
CA SER A 273 -19.34 74.93 37.11
C SER A 273 -19.11 75.19 38.60
N THR A 274 -18.39 74.31 39.32
CA THR A 274 -17.99 74.55 40.72
C THR A 274 -16.49 74.45 40.99
N ARG A 275 -15.63 74.28 39.97
CA ARG A 275 -14.17 74.38 40.13
C ARG A 275 -13.48 75.00 38.92
N GLU A 276 -13.54 76.33 38.83
CA GLU A 276 -12.53 77.09 38.11
C GLU A 276 -11.18 76.98 38.84
N SER A 277 -10.22 76.30 38.21
CA SER A 277 -8.77 76.61 38.19
C SER A 277 -7.90 75.35 38.07
N ARG A 278 -7.55 74.94 36.84
CA ARG A 278 -6.16 74.64 36.39
C ARG A 278 -6.12 74.01 34.99
N SER A 279 -5.07 74.41 34.27
CA SER A 279 -4.71 74.16 32.85
C SER A 279 -4.74 72.69 32.38
N PRO A 280 -4.82 72.42 31.05
CA PRO A 280 -5.06 71.09 30.49
C PRO A 280 -3.76 70.41 30.03
N ALA A 281 -3.58 69.13 30.36
CA ALA A 281 -2.89 68.15 29.53
C ALA A 281 -2.85 66.77 30.22
N GLN A 282 -3.65 65.81 29.76
CA GLN A 282 -3.19 64.41 29.69
C GLN A 282 -4.07 63.55 28.78
N ARG A 283 -3.49 63.14 27.66
CA ARG A 283 -3.96 62.10 26.76
C ARG A 283 -3.91 60.75 27.49
N VAL A 284 -5.06 60.23 27.91
CA VAL A 284 -5.16 58.88 28.49
C VAL A 284 -5.25 57.85 27.35
N ARG A 285 -4.23 56.98 27.27
CA ARG A 285 -4.29 55.73 26.48
C ARG A 285 -5.25 54.77 27.17
N LEU A 286 -6.14 54.12 26.41
CA LEU A 286 -6.75 52.87 26.85
C LEU A 286 -5.95 51.65 26.35
N PRO A 287 -5.83 50.56 27.14
CA PRO A 287 -5.05 49.39 26.80
C PRO A 287 -5.84 48.40 25.94
N THR A 288 -5.13 47.72 25.06
CA THR A 288 -5.56 46.52 24.34
C THR A 288 -5.78 45.35 25.32
N THR A 289 -6.99 44.80 25.35
CA THR A 289 -7.25 43.48 25.93
C THR A 289 -7.34 42.44 24.82
N ARG A 290 -6.43 41.46 24.92
CA ARG A 290 -6.34 40.22 24.12
C ARG A 290 -7.51 39.31 24.51
N GLU A 291 -8.39 38.96 23.58
CA GLU A 291 -9.32 37.84 23.78
C GLU A 291 -8.61 36.52 23.42
N ASN A 292 -8.37 35.69 24.44
CA ASN A 292 -8.11 34.26 24.29
C ASN A 292 -9.46 33.57 24.06
N ILE A 293 -9.65 33.02 22.86
CA ILE A 293 -10.78 32.13 22.55
C ILE A 293 -10.33 30.70 22.84
N SER A 294 -10.76 30.17 23.99
CA SER A 294 -10.81 28.74 24.26
C SER A 294 -12.19 28.22 23.88
N HIS A 295 -12.27 27.32 22.90
CA HIS A 295 -13.48 26.58 22.57
C HIS A 295 -13.60 25.33 23.47
N PRO A 296 -14.81 24.96 23.93
CA PRO A 296 -15.12 23.60 24.34
C PRO A 296 -15.22 22.65 23.13
#